data_AF-A0A6J4HDM4-F1
#
_entry.id   AF-A0A6J4HDM4-F1
#
_cell.length_a   1.000
_cell.length_b   1.000
_cell.length_c   1.000
_cell.angle_alpha   90.00
_cell.angle_beta   90.00
_cell.angle_gamma   90.00
#
_symmetry.space_group_name_H-M   'P 1'
#
loop_
_entity.id
_entity.type
_entity.pdbx_description
1 polymer ?
#
loop_
_entity_poly.entity_id
_entity_poly.type
_entity_poly.pdbx_seq_one_letter_code
_entity_poly.pdbx_strand_id
1 'polypeptide(L)' 'FLAKRKLTYPMLLDQNETWQKFGVRAIPAMFLLDKNGRIVQQFTGGTLHDDACLLLARRR' A
#
# COMPACT_ATOMS: atom_id res chain seq x y z
N PHE A 1 -4.50 -16.07 9.87
CA PHE A 1 -5.17 -14.88 9.31
C PHE A 1 -5.53 -15.08 7.83
N LEU A 2 -4.54 -15.44 6.99
CA LEU A 2 -4.71 -15.57 5.53
C LEU A 2 -5.73 -16.63 5.11
N ALA A 3 -5.66 -17.85 5.64
CA ALA A 3 -6.59 -18.95 5.28
C ALA A 3 -8.08 -18.63 5.48
N LYS A 4 -8.42 -17.65 6.33
CA LYS A 4 -9.80 -17.21 6.60
C LYS A 4 -10.27 -16.09 5.66
N ARG A 5 -9.36 -15.46 4.91
CA ARG A 5 -9.66 -14.38 3.97
C ARG A 5 -9.42 -14.86 2.55
N LYS A 6 -10.37 -14.62 1.64
CA LYS A 6 -10.26 -14.94 0.23
C LYS A 6 -9.37 -13.93 -0.50
N LEU A 7 -8.11 -13.81 -0.09
CA LEU A 7 -7.14 -12.90 -0.72
C LEU A 7 -6.64 -13.55 -2.02
N THR A 8 -6.79 -12.84 -3.13
CA THR A 8 -6.47 -13.33 -4.49
C THR A 8 -5.19 -12.70 -5.06
N TYR A 9 -4.50 -11.87 -4.28
CA TYR A 9 -3.28 -11.19 -4.67
C TYR A 9 -2.05 -11.79 -3.97
N PRO A 10 -0.86 -11.71 -4.59
CA PRO A 10 0.37 -12.20 -3.97
C PRO A 10 0.67 -11.44 -2.68
N MET A 11 1.15 -12.17 -1.68
CA MET A 11 1.56 -11.61 -0.40
C MET A 11 2.95 -12.08 -0.05
N LEU A 12 3.73 -11.16 0.49
CA LEU A 12 5.09 -11.40 0.95
C LEU A 12 5.13 -11.08 2.45
N LEU A 13 5.85 -11.91 3.21
CA LEU A 13 6.13 -11.66 4.61
C LEU A 13 7.42 -10.84 4.70
N ASP A 14 7.32 -9.61 5.19
CA ASP A 14 8.52 -8.81 5.50
C ASP A 14 9.25 -9.44 6.69
N GLN A 15 10.53 -9.78 6.51
CA GLN A 15 11.35 -10.46 7.52
C GLN A 15 12.19 -9.51 8.38
N ASN A 16 12.09 -8.18 8.22
CA ASN A 16 12.35 -7.13 9.25
C ASN A 16 12.76 -5.74 8.70
N GLU A 17 12.84 -5.54 7.39
CA GLU A 17 13.54 -4.35 6.86
C GLU A 17 12.73 -3.52 5.85
N THR A 18 11.75 -4.13 5.20
CA THR A 18 11.10 -3.48 4.06
C THR A 18 10.31 -2.27 4.53
N TRP A 19 9.52 -2.39 5.61
CA TRP A 19 8.75 -1.26 6.12
C TRP A 19 9.62 -0.05 6.53
N GLN A 20 10.84 -0.29 7.03
CA GLN A 20 11.80 0.76 7.40
C GLN A 20 12.37 1.45 6.15
N LYS A 21 12.79 0.66 5.15
CA LYS A 21 13.30 1.17 3.87
C LYS A 21 12.26 2.03 3.14
N PHE A 22 10.98 1.68 3.29
CA PHE A 22 9.85 2.43 2.73
C PHE A 22 9.34 3.55 3.66
N GLY A 23 9.98 3.79 4.81
CA GLY A 23 9.64 4.88 5.72
C GLY A 23 8.22 4.80 6.30
N VAL A 24 7.69 3.61 6.52
CA VAL A 24 6.36 3.43 7.11
C VAL A 24 6.38 3.92 8.56
N ARG A 25 5.60 4.97 8.87
CA ARG A 25 5.50 5.56 10.23
C ARG A 25 4.20 5.22 10.94
N ALA A 26 3.18 4.77 10.22
CA ALA A 26 1.87 4.41 10.75
C ALA A 26 1.27 3.25 9.95
N ILE A 27 0.50 2.41 10.63
CA ILE A 27 -0.26 1.31 10.01
C ILE A 27 -1.78 1.60 10.09
N PRO A 28 -2.56 1.27 9.05
CA PRO A 28 -2.15 0.73 7.75
C PRO A 28 -1.44 1.77 6.87
N ALA A 29 -0.56 1.30 5.97
CA ALA A 29 0.13 2.10 4.97
C ALA A 29 -0.03 1.49 3.57
N MET A 30 -0.19 2.35 2.56
CA MET A 30 -0.32 1.98 1.16
C MET A 30 0.55 2.90 0.30
N PHE A 31 1.18 2.34 -0.71
CA PHE A 31 2.02 3.05 -1.65
C PHE A 31 1.48 2.88 -3.06
N LEU A 32 1.49 3.96 -3.84
CA LEU A 32 1.25 3.92 -5.28
C LEU A 32 2.59 3.99 -6.00
N LEU A 33 2.81 3.06 -6.92
CA LEU A 33 4.02 2.97 -7.75
C LEU A 33 3.68 3.34 -9.20
N ASP A 34 4.58 4.03 -9.90
CA ASP A 34 4.50 4.20 -11.35
C ASP A 34 4.95 2.93 -12.10
N LYS A 35 4.82 2.95 -13.44
CA LYS A 35 5.24 1.84 -14.31
C LYS A 35 6.74 1.51 -14.26
N ASN A 36 7.56 2.39 -13.68
CA ASN A 36 9.00 2.22 -13.53
C ASN A 36 9.38 1.80 -12.10
N GLY A 37 8.40 1.53 -11.23
CA GLY A 37 8.62 1.16 -9.84
C GLY A 37 8.95 2.32 -8.91
N ARG A 38 8.70 3.57 -9.30
CA ARG A 38 8.91 4.75 -8.44
C ARG A 38 7.68 5.01 -7.58
N ILE A 39 7.88 5.31 -6.30
CA ILE A 39 6.78 5.73 -5.39
C ILE A 39 6.28 7.11 -5.82
N VAL A 40 4.99 7.20 -6.15
CA VAL A 40 4.35 8.47 -6.54
C VAL A 40 3.42 9.02 -5.46
N GLN A 41 2.97 8.17 -4.52
CA GLN A 41 2.14 8.58 -3.39
C GLN A 41 2.25 7.56 -2.25
N GLN A 42 2.14 8.05 -1.02
CA GLN A 42 1.93 7.24 0.19
C GLN A 42 0.63 7.67 0.87
N PHE A 43 -0.11 6.70 1.39
CA PHE A 43 -1.33 6.87 2.17
C PHE A 43 -1.19 6.15 3.50
N THR A 44 -1.73 6.71 4.58
CA THR A 44 -1.64 6.15 5.94
C THR A 44 -2.92 6.38 6.72
N GLY A 45 -3.28 5.45 7.61
CA GLY A 45 -4.38 5.64 8.55
C GLY A 45 -5.76 5.24 8.01
N GLY A 46 -6.82 5.77 8.64
CA GLY A 46 -8.20 5.29 8.46
C GLY A 46 -8.88 5.65 7.12
N THR A 47 -8.44 6.72 6.45
CA THR A 47 -9.01 7.19 5.17
C THR A 47 -8.27 6.67 3.94
N LEU A 48 -7.25 5.83 4.15
CA LEU A 48 -6.30 5.37 3.13
C LEU A 48 -6.96 4.82 1.87
N HIS A 49 -8.05 4.06 2.01
CA HIS A 49 -8.78 3.50 0.87
C HIS A 49 -9.43 4.61 0.02
N ASP A 50 -10.13 5.54 0.66
CA ASP A 50 -10.90 6.57 -0.02
C ASP A 50 -9.98 7.57 -0.71
N ASP A 51 -8.88 7.94 -0.05
CA ASP A 51 -7.84 8.81 -0.61
C ASP A 51 -7.19 8.19 -1.85
N ALA A 52 -6.91 6.88 -1.80
CA ALA A 52 -6.36 6.15 -2.93
C ALA A 52 -7.35 6.09 -4.11
N CYS A 53 -8.63 5.81 -3.84
CA CYS A 53 -9.68 5.80 -4.86
C CYS A 53 -9.84 7.17 -5.53
N LEU A 54 -9.86 8.25 -4.75
CA LEU A 54 -9.96 9.61 -5.28
C LEU A 54 -8.78 9.96 -6.19
N LEU A 55 -7.55 9.61 -5.78
CA LEU A 55 -6.36 9.86 -6.60
C LEU A 55 -6.40 9.09 -7.91
N LEU A 56 -6.75 7.79 -7.87
CA LEU A 56 -6.79 6.95 -9.06
C LEU A 56 -7.90 7.37 -10.03
N ALA A 57 -9.05 7.82 -9.53
CA ALA A 57 -10.15 8.33 -10.36
C ALA A 57 -9.77 9.60 -11.14
N ARG A 58 -8.94 10.47 -10.56
CA ARG A 58 -8.46 11.73 -11.17
C ARG A 58 -7.39 11.54 -12.24
N ARG A 59 -6.79 10.35 -12.35
CA ARG A 59 -5.74 10.03 -13.32
C ARG A 59 -6.27 9.38 -14.61
N ARG A 60 -7.59 9.36 -14.80
CA ARG A 60 -8.26 8.94 -16.04
C ARG A 60 -8.31 10.06 -17.06
#